data_AF-A0A920VFC6-F1
#
_entry.id   AF-A0A920VFC6-F1
#
_cell.length_a   1.000
_cell.length_b   1.000
_cell.length_c   1.000
_cell.angle_alpha   90.00
_cell.angle_beta   90.00
_cell.angle_gamma   90.00
#
_symmetry.space_group_name_H-M   'P 1'
#
loop_
_entity.id
_entity.type
_entity.pdbx_description
1 polymer ?
#
loop_
_entity_poly.entity_id
_entity_poly.type
_entity_poly.pdbx_seq_one_letter_code
_entity_poly.pdbx_strand_id
1 'polypeptide(L)'
;MSHVPHLTAATLMGIASARSEEHSAVLRLAAGGFRDMTRVAAGHPGIWPDICRENAAAIDDVLDDLIRALDDVRSEVSSGDHDGLLRRLETARTARVSLPTGAPRPSELSEVRVPVLDQPGELAAITLLATDLDVNIYDMEIAHSAEGDRGVVLLIVESDLAERLKGGLMAKGYRPTAAPLS
;
A
#
# COMPACT_ATOMS: atom_id res chain seq x y z
N MET A 1 -8.70 14.10 -0.17
CA MET A 1 -9.12 12.73 -0.56
C MET A 1 -9.17 11.78 0.66
N SER A 2 -9.99 12.07 1.68
CA SER A 2 -10.10 11.22 2.89
C SER A 2 -11.55 10.88 3.24
N HIS A 3 -12.48 11.82 3.05
CA HIS A 3 -13.89 11.64 3.41
C HIS A 3 -14.60 10.58 2.54
N VAL A 4 -14.55 10.74 1.21
CA VAL A 4 -15.18 9.78 0.29
C VAL A 4 -14.62 8.35 0.46
N PRO A 5 -13.29 8.13 0.53
CA PRO A 5 -12.76 6.80 0.84
C PRO A 5 -13.35 6.16 2.10
N HIS A 6 -13.57 6.92 3.18
CA HIS A 6 -14.22 6.41 4.39
C HIS A 6 -15.69 6.05 4.14
N LEU A 7 -16.46 6.93 3.51
CA LEU A 7 -17.88 6.70 3.21
C LEU A 7 -18.09 5.52 2.26
N THR A 8 -17.22 5.35 1.26
CA THR A 8 -17.24 4.20 0.34
C THR A 8 -16.94 2.90 1.09
N ALA A 9 -15.91 2.88 1.95
CA ALA A 9 -15.60 1.71 2.77
C ALA A 9 -16.74 1.33 3.73
N ALA A 10 -17.36 2.32 4.39
CA ALA A 10 -18.49 2.11 5.28
C ALA A 10 -19.72 1.57 4.53
N THR A 11 -20.03 2.14 3.35
CA THR A 11 -21.12 1.68 2.49
C THR A 11 -20.90 0.25 2.03
N LEU A 12 -19.69 -0.08 1.57
CA LEU A 12 -19.35 -1.42 1.10
C LEU A 12 -19.44 -2.47 2.23
N MET A 13 -18.97 -2.14 3.43
CA MET A 13 -19.13 -2.98 4.61
C MET A 13 -20.60 -3.17 4.99
N GLY A 14 -21.41 -2.11 4.94
CA GLY A 14 -22.86 -2.18 5.20
C GLY A 14 -23.58 -3.14 4.25
N ILE A 15 -23.26 -3.08 2.95
CA ILE A 15 -23.79 -4.01 1.94
C ILE A 15 -23.39 -5.46 2.25
N ALA A 16 -22.12 -5.69 2.62
CA ALA A 16 -21.65 -7.02 2.98
C ALA A 16 -22.33 -7.56 4.25
N SER A 17 -22.52 -6.71 5.27
CA SER A 17 -23.23 -7.06 6.49
C SER A 17 -24.66 -7.49 6.19
N ALA A 18 -25.42 -6.68 5.44
CA ALA A 18 -26.80 -7.00 5.08
C ALA A 18 -26.94 -8.33 4.32
N ARG A 19 -26.00 -8.63 3.39
CA ARG A 19 -25.99 -9.90 2.65
C ARG A 19 -25.53 -11.09 3.49
N SER A 20 -24.76 -10.86 4.55
CA SER A 20 -24.27 -11.91 5.44
C SER A 20 -25.32 -12.45 6.39
N GLU A 21 -26.32 -11.63 6.72
CA GLU A 21 -27.51 -12.07 7.48
C GLU A 21 -28.29 -13.14 6.70
N GLU A 22 -28.26 -13.07 5.37
CA GLU A 22 -28.84 -14.08 4.48
C GLU A 22 -27.89 -15.27 4.24
N HIS A 23 -26.57 -15.06 4.27
CA HIS A 23 -25.55 -16.08 4.00
C HIS A 23 -24.31 -15.92 4.92
N SER A 24 -24.32 -16.59 6.08
CA SER A 24 -23.25 -16.50 7.11
C SER A 24 -21.83 -16.85 6.63
N ALA A 25 -21.68 -17.46 5.45
CA ALA A 25 -20.41 -17.82 4.84
C ALA A 25 -19.69 -16.63 4.16
N VAL A 26 -20.41 -15.58 3.77
CA VAL A 26 -19.87 -14.45 2.96
C VAL A 26 -18.81 -13.66 3.73
N LEU A 27 -19.01 -13.39 5.02
CA LEU A 27 -18.02 -12.69 5.85
C LEU A 27 -16.80 -13.57 6.21
N ARG A 28 -16.98 -14.90 6.24
CA ARG A 28 -15.89 -15.84 6.52
C ARG A 28 -14.97 -16.07 5.31
N LEU A 29 -15.50 -15.92 4.09
CA LEU A 29 -14.76 -16.08 2.83
C LEU A 29 -14.16 -14.77 2.29
N ALA A 30 -14.54 -13.61 2.83
CA ALA A 30 -13.99 -12.29 2.50
C ALA A 30 -12.58 -12.07 3.11
N ALA A 31 -11.71 -13.09 2.99
CA ALA A 31 -10.38 -13.12 3.56
C ALA A 31 -9.45 -12.05 2.94
N GLY A 32 -8.69 -11.37 3.81
CA GLY A 32 -7.59 -10.46 3.46
C GLY A 32 -8.01 -9.15 2.81
N GLY A 33 -8.19 -9.16 1.49
CA GLY A 33 -8.31 -7.94 0.67
C GLY A 33 -9.56 -7.10 0.97
N PHE A 34 -10.70 -7.74 1.20
CA PHE A 34 -11.93 -7.03 1.58
C PHE A 34 -11.79 -6.35 2.95
N ARG A 35 -11.17 -7.05 3.92
CA ARG A 35 -10.91 -6.51 5.26
C ARG A 35 -9.97 -5.32 5.22
N ASP A 36 -8.92 -5.36 4.39
CA ASP A 36 -7.99 -4.24 4.25
C ASP A 36 -8.64 -3.04 3.54
N MET A 37 -9.36 -3.26 2.44
CA MET A 37 -10.09 -2.22 1.71
C MET A 37 -11.11 -1.50 2.61
N THR A 38 -11.79 -2.25 3.48
CA THR A 38 -12.81 -1.69 4.38
C THR A 38 -12.27 -1.29 5.76
N ARG A 39 -10.96 -1.39 6.01
CA ARG A 39 -10.34 -1.14 7.32
C ARG A 39 -10.70 0.24 7.90
N VAL A 40 -10.77 1.27 7.07
CA VAL A 40 -11.07 2.65 7.51
C VAL A 40 -12.51 2.82 8.02
N ALA A 41 -13.44 1.90 7.68
CA ALA A 41 -14.81 1.92 8.18
C ALA A 41 -14.91 1.63 9.69
N ALA A 42 -13.87 1.08 10.30
CA ALA A 42 -13.80 0.85 11.75
C ALA A 42 -13.52 2.13 12.58
N GLY A 43 -13.40 3.29 11.93
CA GLY A 43 -13.23 4.58 12.59
C GLY A 43 -14.41 4.97 13.49
N HIS A 44 -14.20 5.89 14.44
CA HIS A 44 -15.24 6.32 15.37
C HIS A 44 -16.39 7.04 14.63
N PRO A 45 -17.64 6.56 14.70
CA PRO A 45 -18.71 7.09 13.86
C PRO A 45 -19.19 8.49 14.28
N GLY A 46 -19.01 8.88 15.54
CA GLY A 46 -19.58 10.13 16.09
C GLY A 46 -19.07 11.42 15.45
N ILE A 47 -17.90 11.40 14.81
CA ILE A 47 -17.29 12.59 14.20
C ILE A 47 -17.68 12.80 12.73
N TRP A 48 -18.10 11.74 12.04
CA TRP A 48 -18.30 11.76 10.59
C TRP A 48 -19.49 12.59 10.13
N PRO A 49 -20.66 12.60 10.79
CA PRO A 49 -21.78 13.46 10.40
C PRO A 49 -21.42 14.95 10.36
N ASP A 50 -20.64 15.41 11.35
CA ASP A 50 -20.20 16.81 11.42
C ASP A 50 -19.19 17.14 10.31
N ILE A 51 -18.20 16.26 10.09
CA ILE A 51 -17.24 16.38 8.97
C ILE A 51 -17.96 16.44 7.63
N CYS A 52 -18.95 15.57 7.42
CA CYS A 52 -19.75 15.53 6.20
C CYS A 52 -20.56 16.81 6.01
N ARG A 53 -21.18 17.32 7.07
CA ARG A 53 -21.94 18.57 7.01
C ARG A 53 -21.04 19.76 6.66
N GLU A 54 -19.84 19.83 7.22
CA GLU A 54 -18.89 20.92 6.96
C GLU A 54 -18.30 20.89 5.55
N ASN A 55 -18.22 19.71 4.92
CA ASN A 55 -17.59 19.52 3.61
C ASN A 55 -18.56 19.02 2.53
N ALA A 56 -19.88 19.21 2.72
CA ALA A 56 -20.92 18.57 1.92
C ALA A 56 -20.72 18.75 0.42
N ALA A 57 -20.53 19.99 -0.06
CA ALA A 57 -20.36 20.26 -1.49
C ALA A 57 -19.16 19.50 -2.11
N ALA A 58 -18.00 19.52 -1.45
CA ALA A 58 -16.81 18.83 -1.94
C ALA A 58 -16.95 17.30 -1.86
N ILE A 59 -17.72 16.80 -0.90
CA ILE A 59 -18.02 15.37 -0.79
C ILE A 59 -18.98 14.95 -1.89
N ASP A 60 -20.03 15.72 -2.14
CA ASP A 60 -21.03 15.46 -3.18
C ASP A 60 -20.37 15.43 -4.57
N ASP A 61 -19.53 16.41 -4.90
CA ASP A 61 -18.81 16.44 -6.18
C ASP A 61 -17.97 15.17 -6.41
N VAL A 62 -17.24 14.71 -5.39
CA VAL A 62 -16.39 13.52 -5.49
C VAL A 62 -17.21 12.23 -5.47
N LEU A 63 -18.35 12.19 -4.77
CA LEU A 63 -19.28 11.06 -4.83
C LEU A 63 -19.91 10.93 -6.21
N ASP A 64 -20.29 12.04 -6.83
CA ASP A 64 -20.82 12.07 -8.20
C ASP A 64 -19.83 11.48 -9.20
N ASP A 65 -18.55 11.86 -9.12
CA ASP A 65 -17.50 11.30 -9.96
C ASP A 65 -17.30 9.80 -9.71
N LEU A 66 -17.35 9.37 -8.45
CA LEU A 66 -17.25 7.96 -8.09
C LEU A 66 -18.44 7.16 -8.64
N ILE A 67 -19.66 7.68 -8.53
CA ILE A 67 -20.88 7.03 -9.04
C ILE A 67 -20.78 6.85 -10.55
N ARG A 68 -20.42 7.90 -11.30
CA ARG A 68 -20.23 7.82 -12.75
C ARG A 68 -19.18 6.76 -13.12
N ALA A 69 -18.04 6.75 -12.43
CA ALA A 69 -16.99 5.77 -12.67
C ALA A 69 -17.44 4.32 -12.37
N LEU A 70 -18.28 4.11 -11.35
CA LEU A 70 -18.87 2.80 -11.04
C LEU A 70 -19.90 2.36 -12.09
N ASP A 71 -20.68 3.28 -12.63
CA ASP A 71 -21.61 2.99 -13.73
C ASP A 71 -20.85 2.59 -15.01
N ASP A 72 -19.73 3.23 -15.32
CA ASP A 72 -18.88 2.82 -16.44
C ASP A 72 -18.33 1.40 -16.24
N VAL A 73 -17.81 1.09 -15.05
CA VAL A 73 -17.34 -0.28 -14.72
C VAL A 73 -18.47 -1.29 -14.84
N ARG A 74 -19.68 -0.94 -14.37
CA ARG A 74 -20.85 -1.80 -14.51
C ARG A 74 -21.17 -2.06 -15.98
N SER A 75 -21.10 -1.03 -16.82
CA SER A 75 -21.32 -1.14 -18.26
C SER A 75 -20.29 -2.09 -18.87
N GLU A 76 -18.99 -1.86 -18.65
CA GLU A 76 -17.87 -2.70 -19.12
C GLU A 76 -18.08 -4.18 -18.75
N VAL A 77 -18.44 -4.45 -17.50
CA VAL A 77 -18.73 -5.82 -17.02
C VAL A 77 -19.96 -6.41 -17.72
N SER A 78 -21.04 -5.64 -17.85
CA SER A 78 -22.29 -6.12 -18.43
C SER A 78 -22.22 -6.39 -19.93
N SER A 79 -21.39 -5.62 -20.66
CA SER A 79 -21.16 -5.79 -22.09
C SER A 79 -20.05 -6.80 -22.40
N GLY A 80 -19.32 -7.28 -21.38
CA GLY A 80 -18.17 -8.16 -21.56
C GLY A 80 -16.96 -7.47 -22.21
N ASP A 81 -16.79 -6.16 -22.02
CA ASP A 81 -15.65 -5.39 -22.54
C ASP A 81 -14.38 -5.70 -21.75
N HIS A 82 -13.77 -6.83 -22.10
CA HIS A 82 -12.53 -7.31 -21.47
C HIS A 82 -11.40 -6.29 -21.59
N ASP A 83 -11.21 -5.69 -22.76
CA ASP A 83 -10.08 -4.80 -23.01
C ASP A 83 -10.26 -3.44 -22.32
N GLY A 84 -11.50 -2.94 -22.24
CA GLY A 84 -11.85 -1.77 -21.44
C GLY A 84 -11.52 -1.97 -19.96
N LEU A 85 -11.97 -3.09 -19.40
CA LEU A 85 -11.73 -3.42 -18.01
C LEU A 85 -10.22 -3.59 -17.71
N LEU A 86 -9.47 -4.26 -18.60
CA LEU A 86 -8.03 -4.43 -18.45
C LEU A 86 -7.30 -3.07 -18.42
N ARG A 87 -7.57 -2.18 -19.39
CA ARG A 87 -6.96 -0.85 -19.44
C ARG A 87 -7.24 -0.04 -18.17
N ARG A 88 -8.47 -0.10 -17.65
CA ARG A 88 -8.85 0.56 -16.40
C ARG A 88 -8.03 0.04 -15.22
N LEU A 89 -7.90 -1.27 -15.08
CA LEU A 89 -7.14 -1.90 -14.00
C LEU A 89 -5.64 -1.58 -14.09
N GLU A 90 -5.06 -1.56 -15.30
CA GLU A 90 -3.67 -1.17 -15.52
C GLU A 90 -3.40 0.30 -15.18
N THR A 91 -4.33 1.19 -15.55
CA THR A 91 -4.26 2.62 -15.21
C THR A 91 -4.28 2.80 -13.69
N ALA A 92 -5.22 2.12 -12.99
CA ALA A 92 -5.32 2.17 -11.54
C ALA A 92 -4.07 1.61 -10.84
N ARG A 93 -3.52 0.48 -11.34
CA ARG A 93 -2.27 -0.11 -10.84
C ARG A 93 -1.11 0.87 -10.98
N THR A 94 -0.95 1.47 -12.16
CA THR A 94 0.13 2.43 -12.43
C THR A 94 0.04 3.63 -11.50
N ALA A 95 -1.15 4.22 -11.36
CA ALA A 95 -1.38 5.33 -10.44
C ALA A 95 -1.04 4.96 -8.99
N ARG A 96 -1.47 3.77 -8.52
CA ARG A 96 -1.24 3.28 -7.16
C ARG A 96 0.25 3.06 -6.85
N VAL A 97 1.00 2.49 -7.80
CA VAL A 97 2.46 2.28 -7.66
C VAL A 97 3.21 3.62 -7.69
N SER A 98 2.69 4.61 -8.43
CA SER A 98 3.28 5.95 -8.52
C SER A 98 2.92 6.90 -7.36
N LEU A 99 2.06 6.49 -6.41
CA LEU A 99 1.68 7.35 -5.29
C LEU A 99 2.92 7.71 -4.45
N PRO A 100 3.21 9.01 -4.24
CA PRO A 100 4.34 9.43 -3.43
C PRO A 100 4.11 9.02 -1.97
N THR A 101 4.97 8.16 -1.43
CA THR A 101 4.99 7.80 -0.01
C THR A 101 5.74 8.84 0.82
N GLY A 102 5.47 10.14 0.65
CA GLY A 102 6.27 11.19 1.32
C GLY A 102 7.78 11.11 1.07
N ALA A 103 8.20 10.29 0.10
CA ALA A 103 9.56 9.98 -0.22
C ALA A 103 10.04 10.89 -1.37
N PRO A 104 11.36 11.16 -1.44
CA PRO A 104 12.03 11.76 -2.58
C PRO A 104 11.56 11.19 -3.91
N ARG A 105 11.78 11.91 -5.01
CA ARG A 105 11.40 11.42 -6.34
C ARG A 105 12.06 10.05 -6.59
N PRO A 106 11.45 9.10 -7.32
CA PRO A 106 12.07 7.80 -7.59
C PRO A 106 13.53 7.93 -8.10
N SER A 107 13.78 8.92 -8.95
CA SER A 107 15.12 9.27 -9.46
C SER A 107 16.16 9.66 -8.39
N GLU A 108 15.71 10.01 -7.19
CA GLU A 108 16.52 10.38 -6.01
C GLU A 108 16.66 9.21 -5.04
N LEU A 109 16.07 8.05 -5.34
CA LEU A 109 16.05 6.89 -4.46
C LEU A 109 16.86 5.72 -5.03
N SER A 110 17.41 4.92 -4.13
CA SER A 110 18.12 3.69 -4.46
C SER A 110 17.57 2.54 -3.62
N GLU A 111 17.46 1.38 -4.26
CA GLU A 111 17.19 0.11 -3.60
C GLU A 111 18.50 -0.48 -3.08
N VAL A 112 18.58 -0.76 -1.78
CA VAL A 112 19.66 -1.48 -1.15
C VAL A 112 19.16 -2.87 -0.77
N ARG A 113 19.74 -3.91 -1.38
CA ARG A 113 19.39 -5.32 -1.14
C ARG A 113 20.39 -5.91 -0.15
N VAL A 114 19.90 -6.39 0.99
CA VAL A 114 20.72 -6.94 2.07
C VAL A 114 20.36 -8.41 2.27
N PRO A 115 21.21 -9.35 1.83
CA PRO A 115 21.05 -10.76 2.19
C PRO A 115 21.19 -10.93 3.71
N VAL A 116 20.20 -11.57 4.33
CA VAL A 116 20.14 -11.82 5.78
C VAL A 116 19.90 -13.29 6.07
N LEU A 117 20.35 -13.74 7.24
CA LEU A 117 19.96 -15.03 7.78
C LEU A 117 18.58 -14.93 8.44
N ASP A 118 17.82 -16.00 8.46
CA ASP A 118 16.55 -16.05 9.21
C ASP A 118 16.83 -16.28 10.70
N GLN A 119 17.33 -15.24 11.39
CA GLN A 119 17.66 -15.27 12.82
C GLN A 119 17.10 -14.04 13.55
N PRO A 120 16.73 -14.18 14.84
CA PRO A 120 16.26 -13.07 15.64
C PRO A 120 17.30 -11.93 15.72
N GLY A 121 16.84 -10.70 15.46
CA GLY A 121 17.64 -9.48 15.62
C GLY A 121 18.27 -8.92 14.35
N GLU A 122 18.22 -9.63 13.22
CA GLU A 122 18.82 -9.17 11.95
C GLU A 122 18.21 -7.84 11.45
N LEU A 123 16.88 -7.74 11.44
CA LEU A 123 16.19 -6.50 11.05
C LEU A 123 16.47 -5.36 12.03
N ALA A 124 16.57 -5.67 13.33
CA ALA A 124 16.88 -4.68 14.35
C ALA A 124 18.30 -4.13 14.14
N ALA A 125 19.27 -4.99 13.84
CA ALA A 125 20.64 -4.58 13.55
C ALA A 125 20.73 -3.66 12.32
N ILE A 126 20.01 -3.99 11.25
CA ILE A 126 19.97 -3.19 10.02
C ILE A 126 19.32 -1.82 10.25
N THR A 127 18.17 -1.79 10.92
CA THR A 127 17.43 -0.54 11.17
C THR A 127 18.12 0.37 12.18
N LEU A 128 18.74 -0.20 13.23
CA LEU A 128 19.59 0.55 14.16
C LEU A 128 20.80 1.16 13.45
N LEU A 129 21.48 0.38 12.60
CA LEU A 129 22.62 0.88 11.83
C LEU A 129 22.21 2.03 10.90
N ALA A 130 21.07 1.94 10.22
CA ALA A 130 20.57 3.03 9.41
C ALA A 130 20.34 4.29 10.25
N THR A 131 19.80 4.15 11.45
CA THR A 131 19.61 5.26 12.41
C THR A 131 20.96 5.85 12.85
N ASP A 132 21.93 5.02 13.24
CA ASP A 132 23.28 5.47 13.65
C ASP A 132 24.01 6.22 12.54
N LEU A 133 23.69 5.89 11.28
CA LEU A 133 24.23 6.55 10.09
C LEU A 133 23.39 7.73 9.62
N ASP A 134 22.31 8.09 10.32
CA ASP A 134 21.39 9.15 9.93
C ASP A 134 20.84 8.93 8.50
N VAL A 135 20.49 7.68 8.18
CA VAL A 135 19.91 7.27 6.90
C VAL A 135 18.44 6.94 7.11
N ASN A 136 17.56 7.72 6.50
CA ASN A 136 16.14 7.44 6.50
C ASN A 136 15.79 6.26 5.56
N ILE A 137 14.95 5.34 6.04
CA ILE A 137 14.40 4.23 5.25
C ILE A 137 12.96 4.59 4.88
N TYR A 138 12.69 4.81 3.60
CA TYR A 138 11.36 5.17 3.09
C TYR A 138 10.44 3.97 2.92
N ASP A 139 11.02 2.82 2.57
CA ASP A 139 10.31 1.56 2.45
C ASP A 139 11.25 0.40 2.80
N MET A 140 10.67 -0.68 3.33
CA MET A 140 11.39 -1.89 3.71
C MET A 140 10.53 -3.12 3.43
N GLU A 141 11.05 -4.03 2.60
CA GLU A 141 10.40 -5.30 2.27
C GLU A 141 11.33 -6.47 2.59
N ILE A 142 10.75 -7.63 2.91
CA ILE A 142 11.49 -8.88 3.13
C ILE A 142 11.07 -9.87 2.05
N ALA A 143 11.98 -10.16 1.13
CA ALA A 143 11.81 -11.21 0.13
C ALA A 143 12.40 -12.52 0.68
N HIS A 144 11.58 -13.58 0.70
CA HIS A 144 12.02 -14.92 1.10
C HIS A 144 12.47 -15.71 -0.13
N SER A 145 13.59 -16.43 -0.04
CA SER A 145 13.93 -17.45 -1.02
C SER A 145 12.96 -18.63 -0.88
N ALA A 146 12.47 -19.16 -1.99
CA ALA A 146 11.63 -20.38 -1.99
C ALA A 146 12.40 -21.62 -1.50
N GLU A 147 13.73 -21.57 -1.49
CA GLU A 147 14.62 -22.64 -1.05
C GLU A 147 15.75 -22.07 -0.16
N GLY A 148 15.60 -22.16 1.17
CA GLY A 148 16.70 -21.98 2.15
C GLY A 148 16.47 -20.96 3.27
N ASP A 149 17.33 -21.01 4.30
CA ASP A 149 17.32 -20.16 5.52
C ASP A 149 17.84 -18.72 5.28
N ARG A 150 17.66 -18.18 4.07
CA ARG A 150 18.19 -16.87 3.66
C ARG A 150 17.09 -16.00 3.06
N GLY A 151 16.87 -14.85 3.69
CA GLY A 151 16.02 -13.78 3.18
C GLY A 151 16.86 -12.68 2.53
N VAL A 152 16.20 -11.80 1.77
CA VAL A 152 16.77 -10.54 1.32
C VAL A 152 15.89 -9.42 1.84
N VAL A 153 16.46 -8.51 2.61
CA VAL A 153 15.80 -7.27 2.99
C VAL A 153 16.06 -6.26 1.88
N LEU A 154 15.00 -5.67 1.35
CA LEU A 154 15.04 -4.59 0.37
C LEU A 154 14.77 -3.30 1.14
N LEU A 155 15.66 -2.32 1.03
CA LEU A 155 15.53 -1.01 1.67
C LEU A 155 15.49 0.06 0.58
N ILE A 156 14.53 0.97 0.66
CA ILE A 156 14.49 2.16 -0.20
C ILE A 156 15.00 3.36 0.59
N VAL A 157 16.09 3.96 0.12
CA VAL A 157 16.79 5.09 0.76
C VAL A 157 17.15 6.16 -0.26
N GLU A 158 17.58 7.34 0.18
CA GLU A 158 18.13 8.37 -0.71
C GLU A 158 19.39 7.86 -1.42
N SER A 159 19.50 8.16 -2.71
CA SER A 159 20.59 7.68 -3.56
C SER A 159 21.97 8.17 -3.12
N ASP A 160 22.06 9.38 -2.57
CA ASP A 160 23.29 9.95 -2.03
C ASP A 160 23.73 9.29 -0.72
N LEU A 161 22.80 8.71 0.04
CA LEU A 161 23.04 7.98 1.29
C LEU A 161 23.20 6.46 1.10
N ALA A 162 22.86 5.93 -0.08
CA ALA A 162 22.91 4.49 -0.36
C ALA A 162 24.32 3.90 -0.16
N GLU A 163 25.37 4.60 -0.62
CA GLU A 163 26.76 4.16 -0.44
C GLU A 163 27.20 4.19 1.03
N ARG A 164 26.72 5.17 1.81
CA ARG A 164 26.99 5.27 3.25
C ARG A 164 26.39 4.09 4.00
N LEU A 165 25.12 3.78 3.73
CA LEU A 165 24.44 2.63 4.33
C LEU A 165 25.12 1.32 3.92
N LYS A 166 25.48 1.16 2.64
CA LYS A 166 26.20 0.00 2.11
C LYS A 166 27.52 -0.23 2.85
N GLY A 167 28.31 0.83 3.04
CA GLY A 167 29.58 0.78 3.78
C GLY A 167 29.40 0.34 5.24
N GLY A 168 28.40 0.88 5.94
CA GLY A 168 28.09 0.46 7.31
C GLY A 168 27.65 -0.99 7.43
N LEU A 169 26.82 -1.45 6.49
CA LEU A 169 26.35 -2.83 6.42
C LEU A 169 27.52 -3.79 6.15
N MET A 170 28.44 -3.44 5.24
CA MET A 170 29.65 -4.22 4.98
C MET A 170 30.55 -4.32 6.22
N ALA A 171 30.69 -3.23 7.00
CA ALA A 171 31.44 -3.24 8.25
C ALA A 171 30.82 -4.14 9.33
N LYS A 172 29.51 -4.40 9.27
CA LYS A 172 28.79 -5.35 10.13
C LYS A 172 28.78 -6.78 9.59
N GLY A 173 29.40 -7.04 8.44
CA GLY A 173 29.53 -8.38 7.86
C GLY A 173 28.47 -8.75 6.82
N TYR A 174 27.55 -7.83 6.49
CA TYR A 174 26.58 -8.04 5.41
C TYR A 174 27.23 -7.90 4.03
N ARG A 175 26.53 -8.39 2.99
CA ARG A 175 26.94 -8.26 1.59
C ARG A 175 25.87 -7.53 0.76
N PRO A 176 25.64 -6.23 1.03
CA PRO A 176 24.61 -5.47 0.34
C PRO A 176 24.97 -5.16 -1.12
N THR A 177 23.94 -5.03 -1.96
CA THR A 177 24.04 -4.40 -3.29
C THR A 177 23.12 -3.18 -3.34
N ALA A 178 23.45 -2.18 -4.16
CA ALA A 178 22.63 -0.97 -4.32
C ALA A 178 22.40 -0.68 -5.80
N ALA A 179 21.19 -0.26 -6.17
CA ALA A 179 20.84 0.17 -7.51
C ALA A 179 19.84 1.34 -7.47
N PRO A 180 19.96 2.36 -8.34
CA PRO A 180 18.97 3.43 -8.43
C PRO A 180 17.59 2.91 -8.83
N LEU A 181 16.53 3.52 -8.30
CA LEU A 181 15.15 3.31 -8.77
C LEU A 181 14.91 4.19 -10.01
N SER A 182 15.04 3.60 -11.20
CA SER A 182 14.75 4.27 -12.48
C SER A 182 13.26 4.48 -12.72
#